data_AF-A0A7M7MZX1-F1
#
_entry.id   AF-A0A7M7MZX1-F1
#
_cell.length_a   1.000
_cell.length_b   1.000
_cell.length_c   1.000
_cell.angle_alpha   90.00
_cell.angle_beta   90.00
_cell.angle_gamma   90.00
#
_symmetry.space_group_name_H-M   'P 1'
#
loop_
_entity.id
_entity.type
_entity.pdbx_description
1 polymer ?
#
loop_
_entity_poly.entity_id
_entity_poly.type
_entity_poly.pdbx_seq_one_letter_code
_entity_poly.pdbx_strand_id
1 'polypeptide(L)'
;MARNLVNLLMVVGMCGSLVLKSSFGQLLTTPVPDDVRVKLCGLFSIHFRVDIDDMSWTEGPARERCDGYHMLSYLRARAMTYAIDEINHNTDILNHIQLDYDIRDICNWKSSALRAASQCLGLEYDEEAITLNSDPAITNHSALLFIGPDTSESAETVADYAQNFGVPVISYSATSALLSDRTKYRTFFRTVPSDIHQAAAVAELIASEGWNWVGLIA
;
A
#
# COMPACT_ATOMS: atom_id res chain seq x y z
N MET A 1 -15.08 3.84 -9.79
CA MET A 1 -13.93 3.51 -8.93
C MET A 1 -14.35 2.70 -7.70
N ALA A 2 -15.39 3.12 -6.95
CA ALA A 2 -15.95 2.38 -5.80
C ALA A 2 -16.30 0.90 -6.08
N ARG A 3 -17.00 0.59 -7.18
CA ARG A 3 -17.30 -0.80 -7.58
C ARG A 3 -16.06 -1.68 -7.82
N ASN A 4 -14.95 -1.11 -8.26
CA ASN A 4 -13.70 -1.86 -8.48
C ASN A 4 -12.98 -2.16 -7.17
N LEU A 5 -13.07 -1.26 -6.18
CA LEU A 5 -12.53 -1.49 -4.84
C LEU A 5 -13.32 -2.58 -4.10
N VAL A 6 -14.65 -2.61 -4.23
CA VAL A 6 -15.53 -3.63 -3.66
C VAL A 6 -15.28 -5.00 -4.28
N ASN A 7 -15.20 -5.07 -5.61
CA ASN A 7 -14.84 -6.31 -6.30
C ASN A 7 -13.45 -6.80 -5.88
N LEU A 8 -12.50 -5.89 -5.66
CA LEU A 8 -11.16 -6.23 -5.21
C LEU A 8 -11.14 -6.71 -3.75
N LEU A 9 -11.87 -6.06 -2.84
CA LEU A 9 -12.04 -6.48 -1.44
C LEU A 9 -12.71 -7.87 -1.36
N MET A 10 -13.73 -8.12 -2.17
CA MET A 10 -14.40 -9.42 -2.25
C MET A 10 -13.52 -10.50 -2.88
N VAL A 11 -12.76 -10.20 -3.94
CA VAL A 11 -11.84 -11.14 -4.59
C VAL A 11 -10.65 -11.50 -3.69
N VAL A 12 -10.12 -10.53 -2.93
CA VAL A 12 -9.07 -10.78 -1.91
C VAL A 12 -9.60 -11.71 -0.81
N GLY A 13 -10.86 -11.54 -0.39
CA GLY A 13 -11.54 -12.45 0.55
C GLY A 13 -11.74 -13.88 0.03
N MET A 14 -12.02 -14.06 -1.27
CA MET A 14 -12.27 -15.39 -1.85
C MET A 14 -10.99 -16.15 -2.25
N CYS A 15 -9.90 -15.45 -2.59
CA CYS A 15 -8.67 -16.10 -3.07
C CYS A 15 -7.66 -16.45 -1.95
N GLY A 16 -7.80 -15.86 -0.75
CA GLY A 16 -6.93 -16.09 0.41
C GLY A 16 -7.44 -17.16 1.39
N SER A 17 -7.74 -18.37 0.90
CA SER A 17 -8.44 -19.42 1.68
C SER A 17 -7.67 -20.03 2.88
N LEU A 18 -6.47 -19.56 3.24
CA LEU A 18 -5.76 -20.04 4.43
C LEU A 18 -5.23 -18.99 5.41
N VAL A 19 -5.04 -17.73 5.01
CA VAL A 19 -4.44 -16.71 5.92
C VAL A 19 -5.45 -15.63 6.34
N LEU A 20 -6.41 -15.27 5.48
CA LEU A 20 -7.47 -14.31 5.82
C LEU A 20 -8.55 -14.88 6.74
N LYS A 21 -8.60 -16.22 6.93
CA LYS A 21 -9.55 -16.86 7.84
C LYS A 21 -9.33 -16.49 9.31
N SER A 22 -8.13 -16.09 9.73
CA SER A 22 -7.90 -15.81 11.15
C SER A 22 -8.39 -14.42 11.58
N SER A 23 -8.20 -13.37 10.78
CA SER A 23 -8.69 -12.01 11.13
C SER A 23 -10.09 -11.71 10.59
N PHE A 24 -10.40 -12.08 9.34
CA PHE A 24 -11.73 -11.81 8.76
C PHE A 24 -12.78 -12.87 9.16
N GLY A 25 -12.36 -14.12 9.34
CA GLY A 25 -13.26 -15.21 9.75
C GLY A 25 -13.75 -15.09 11.19
N GLN A 26 -12.96 -14.47 12.08
CA GLN A 26 -13.35 -14.26 13.48
C GLN A 26 -14.43 -13.17 13.62
N LEU A 27 -14.38 -12.14 12.76
CA LEU A 27 -15.39 -11.07 12.65
C LEU A 27 -16.78 -11.55 12.20
N LEU A 28 -16.87 -12.74 11.57
CA LEU A 28 -18.14 -13.30 11.08
C LEU A 28 -18.82 -14.26 12.07
N THR A 29 -18.20 -14.55 13.22
CA THR A 29 -18.66 -15.59 14.17
C THR A 29 -19.13 -15.06 15.52
N THR A 30 -18.97 -13.76 15.79
CA THR A 30 -19.49 -13.11 16.99
C THR A 30 -20.73 -12.27 16.63
N PRO A 31 -21.69 -12.09 17.56
CA PRO A 31 -22.77 -11.12 17.36
C PRO A 31 -22.14 -9.74 17.12
N VAL A 32 -22.31 -9.20 15.91
CA VAL A 32 -21.67 -7.95 15.48
C VAL A 32 -22.20 -6.81 16.37
N PRO A 33 -21.36 -6.18 17.21
CA PRO A 33 -21.75 -4.98 17.95
C PRO A 33 -21.94 -3.81 16.97
N ASP A 34 -22.63 -2.76 17.40
CA ASP A 34 -22.85 -1.53 16.63
C ASP A 34 -21.58 -1.07 15.86
N ASP A 35 -21.73 -0.90 14.53
CA ASP A 35 -20.77 -0.44 13.49
C ASP A 35 -19.28 -0.83 13.64
N VAL A 36 -18.82 -1.80 12.83
CA VAL A 36 -17.40 -2.21 12.75
C VAL A 36 -16.57 -1.17 12.00
N ARG A 37 -15.52 -0.63 12.63
CA ARG A 37 -14.56 0.27 11.98
C ARG A 37 -13.33 -0.46 11.45
N VAL A 38 -12.98 -0.21 10.19
CA VAL A 38 -11.85 -0.84 9.49
C VAL A 38 -10.94 0.23 8.93
N LYS A 39 -9.64 0.17 9.25
CA LYS A 39 -8.66 1.16 8.81
C LYS A 39 -7.89 0.69 7.57
N LEU A 40 -7.81 1.54 6.55
CA LEU A 40 -7.00 1.34 5.35
C LEU A 40 -5.76 2.24 5.41
N CYS A 41 -4.56 1.69 5.18
CA CYS A 41 -3.35 2.51 5.13
C CYS A 41 -3.09 2.98 3.70
N GLY A 42 -2.91 4.28 3.51
CA GLY A 42 -2.59 4.91 2.24
C GLY A 42 -1.12 5.32 2.17
N LEU A 43 -0.38 4.79 1.20
CA LEU A 43 1.03 5.10 0.98
C LEU A 43 1.17 5.93 -0.29
N PHE A 44 1.49 7.22 -0.13
CA PHE A 44 1.55 8.19 -1.23
C PHE A 44 2.84 9.00 -1.15
N SER A 45 3.55 9.16 -2.27
CA SER A 45 4.72 10.03 -2.36
C SER A 45 4.28 11.49 -2.51
N ILE A 46 3.75 12.10 -1.43
CA ILE A 46 3.30 13.50 -1.41
C ILE A 46 4.50 14.42 -1.66
N HIS A 47 5.68 14.02 -1.17
CA HIS A 47 6.96 14.55 -1.60
C HIS A 47 7.69 13.55 -2.52
N PHE A 48 8.56 14.03 -3.41
CA PHE A 48 9.27 13.18 -4.38
C PHE A 48 10.80 13.13 -4.18
N ARG A 49 11.32 13.91 -3.23
CA ARG A 49 12.74 13.92 -2.84
C ARG A 49 12.88 13.61 -1.37
N VAL A 50 14.00 13.00 -1.04
CA VAL A 50 14.49 12.87 0.33
C VAL A 50 15.84 13.56 0.38
N ASP A 51 15.92 14.59 1.20
CA ASP A 51 17.18 15.18 1.62
C ASP A 51 17.69 14.37 2.82
N ILE A 52 18.93 13.95 2.72
CA ILE A 52 19.63 13.23 3.78
C ILE A 52 20.68 14.20 4.32
N ASP A 53 20.53 14.58 5.58
CA ASP A 53 21.52 15.42 6.26
C ASP A 53 22.92 14.79 6.19
N ASP A 54 23.96 15.63 6.19
CA ASP A 54 25.34 15.19 6.03
C ASP A 54 25.69 14.08 7.04
N MET A 55 26.16 12.94 6.53
CA MET A 55 26.29 11.69 7.26
C MET A 55 27.53 11.73 8.16
N SER A 56 27.47 12.47 9.26
CA SER A 56 28.45 12.30 10.32
C SER A 56 28.12 11.06 11.14
N TRP A 57 28.97 10.03 11.04
CA TRP A 57 28.87 8.80 11.83
C TRP A 57 28.95 9.03 13.36
N THR A 58 29.21 10.27 13.80
CA THR A 58 29.29 10.64 15.21
C THR A 58 27.96 11.10 15.81
N GLU A 59 26.97 11.50 14.99
CA GLU A 59 25.71 12.12 15.47
C GLU A 59 24.48 11.19 15.35
N GLY A 60 24.69 9.93 14.97
CA GLY A 60 23.62 8.95 14.75
C GLY A 60 23.14 8.91 13.30
N PRO A 61 22.08 8.12 12.99
CA PRO A 61 21.58 8.02 11.63
C PRO A 61 21.01 9.35 11.17
N ALA A 62 21.37 9.76 9.96
CA ALA A 62 20.87 10.98 9.33
C ALA A 62 19.33 10.95 9.27
N ARG A 63 18.71 12.10 9.57
CA ARG A 63 17.27 12.24 9.45
C ARG A 63 16.91 12.42 7.99
N GLU A 64 16.01 11.55 7.52
CA GLU A 64 15.39 11.69 6.20
C GLU A 64 14.38 12.84 6.25
N ARG A 65 14.60 13.88 5.47
CA ARG A 65 13.64 14.98 5.31
C ARG A 65 13.04 14.92 3.92
N CYS A 66 11.71 14.85 3.87
CA CYS A 66 11.00 14.85 2.60
C CYS A 66 10.92 16.28 2.04
N ASP A 67 11.22 16.42 0.75
CA ASP A 67 11.17 17.68 0.01
C ASP A 67 10.62 17.50 -1.40
N GLY A 68 10.28 18.61 -2.06
CA GLY A 68 9.70 18.62 -3.40
C GLY A 68 8.26 18.13 -3.36
N TYR A 69 7.33 19.04 -3.06
CA TYR A 69 5.90 18.72 -3.05
C TYR A 69 5.40 18.27 -4.43
N HIS A 70 4.68 17.15 -4.49
CA HIS A 70 4.15 16.55 -5.71
C HIS A 70 2.61 16.57 -5.72
N MET A 71 2.05 17.60 -6.37
CA MET A 71 0.60 17.86 -6.40
C MET A 71 -0.23 16.66 -6.88
N LEU A 72 0.23 15.92 -7.90
CA LEU A 72 -0.51 14.76 -8.40
C LEU A 72 -0.61 13.64 -7.36
N SER A 73 0.44 13.42 -6.56
CA SER A 73 0.40 12.42 -5.48
C SER A 73 -0.55 12.84 -4.35
N TYR A 74 -0.57 14.13 -4.01
CA TYR A 74 -1.56 14.67 -3.07
C TYR A 74 -3.00 14.47 -3.56
N LEU A 75 -3.26 14.71 -4.85
CA LEU A 75 -4.59 14.48 -5.44
C LEU A 75 -4.98 12.99 -5.41
N ARG A 76 -4.02 12.07 -5.58
CA ARG A 76 -4.27 10.63 -5.43
C ARG A 76 -4.61 10.27 -3.98
N ALA A 77 -3.93 10.85 -3.01
CA ALA A 77 -4.27 10.68 -1.59
C ALA A 77 -5.68 11.21 -1.28
N ARG A 78 -6.03 12.39 -1.80
CA ARG A 78 -7.40 12.95 -1.71
C ARG A 78 -8.46 12.10 -2.42
N ALA A 79 -8.11 11.45 -3.53
CA ALA A 79 -9.02 10.54 -4.20
C ALA A 79 -9.34 9.31 -3.34
N MET A 80 -8.37 8.81 -2.56
CA MET A 80 -8.61 7.74 -1.59
C MET A 80 -9.57 8.20 -0.48
N THR A 81 -9.34 9.37 0.13
CA THR A 81 -10.25 9.89 1.19
C THR A 81 -11.66 10.08 0.65
N TYR A 82 -11.79 10.67 -0.54
CA TYR A 82 -13.08 10.89 -1.18
C TYR A 82 -13.81 9.57 -1.46
N ALA A 83 -13.11 8.55 -1.98
CA ALA A 83 -13.70 7.25 -2.24
C ALA A 83 -14.16 6.54 -0.95
N ILE A 84 -13.42 6.70 0.14
CA ILE A 84 -13.81 6.17 1.46
C ILE A 84 -15.07 6.88 1.96
N ASP A 85 -15.14 8.21 1.84
CA ASP A 85 -16.33 8.96 2.20
C ASP A 85 -17.54 8.49 1.38
N GLU A 86 -17.41 8.33 0.06
CA GLU A 86 -18.50 7.81 -0.79
C GLU A 86 -18.97 6.41 -0.36
N ILE A 87 -18.04 5.52 0.01
CA ILE A 87 -18.37 4.16 0.47
C ILE A 87 -19.12 4.22 1.79
N ASN A 88 -18.66 5.01 2.75
CA ASN A 88 -19.27 5.14 4.07
C ASN A 88 -20.69 5.75 4.01
N HIS A 89 -20.97 6.61 3.03
CA HIS A 89 -22.30 7.19 2.83
C HIS A 89 -23.26 6.26 2.05
N ASN A 90 -22.78 5.11 1.56
CA ASN A 90 -23.56 4.21 0.73
C ASN A 90 -23.72 2.83 1.39
N THR A 91 -24.87 2.64 2.04
CA THR A 91 -25.25 1.39 2.72
C THR A 91 -25.41 0.20 1.78
N ASP A 92 -25.52 0.41 0.46
CA ASP A 92 -25.60 -0.67 -0.53
C ASP A 92 -24.22 -1.31 -0.80
N ILE A 93 -23.13 -0.62 -0.44
CA ILE A 93 -21.76 -1.08 -0.67
C ILE A 93 -21.23 -1.85 0.54
N LEU A 94 -21.22 -1.20 1.70
CA LEU A 94 -20.80 -1.79 2.97
C LEU A 94 -21.84 -1.42 4.03
N ASN A 95 -22.66 -2.38 4.43
CA ASN A 95 -23.62 -2.19 5.51
C ASN A 95 -22.97 -2.56 6.85
N HIS A 96 -23.18 -1.74 7.89
CA HIS A 96 -22.62 -1.91 9.24
C HIS A 96 -21.08 -1.93 9.34
N ILE A 97 -20.38 -1.50 8.28
CA ILE A 97 -18.92 -1.37 8.25
C ILE A 97 -18.57 0.05 7.85
N GLN A 98 -17.79 0.72 8.69
CA GLN A 98 -17.27 2.06 8.43
C GLN A 98 -15.76 1.98 8.15
N LEU A 99 -15.35 2.52 7.00
CA LEU A 99 -13.95 2.62 6.62
C LEU A 99 -13.32 3.87 7.21
N ASP A 100 -12.12 3.71 7.76
CA ASP A 100 -11.23 4.78 8.20
C ASP A 100 -9.92 4.71 7.40
N TYR A 101 -9.10 5.74 7.47
CA TYR A 101 -7.83 5.78 6.75
C TYR A 101 -6.66 6.35 7.57
N ASP A 102 -5.47 5.87 7.27
CA ASP A 102 -4.20 6.44 7.73
C ASP A 102 -3.31 6.70 6.51
N ILE A 103 -3.15 7.97 6.14
CA ILE A 103 -2.36 8.38 4.97
C ILE A 103 -0.96 8.76 5.43
N ARG A 104 0.04 8.09 4.86
CA ARG A 104 1.46 8.32 5.12
C ARG A 104 2.17 8.81 3.87
N ASP A 105 3.00 9.83 4.06
CA ASP A 105 3.93 10.28 3.03
C ASP A 105 5.16 9.37 3.01
N ILE A 106 5.44 8.80 1.84
CA ILE A 106 6.58 7.88 1.65
C ILE A 106 7.73 8.50 0.85
N CYS A 107 7.57 9.76 0.42
CA CYS A 107 8.64 10.60 -0.11
C CYS A 107 9.38 10.00 -1.33
N ASN A 108 8.73 9.10 -2.05
CA ASN A 108 9.30 8.29 -3.12
C ASN A 108 10.60 7.55 -2.72
N TRP A 109 10.66 7.04 -1.49
CA TRP A 109 11.87 6.41 -0.96
C TRP A 109 11.58 5.11 -0.20
N LYS A 110 12.39 4.07 -0.45
CA LYS A 110 12.12 2.71 0.04
C LYS A 110 12.12 2.61 1.57
N SER A 111 13.06 3.24 2.26
CA SER A 111 13.12 3.21 3.73
C SER A 111 11.96 3.95 4.36
N SER A 112 11.55 5.09 3.80
CA SER A 112 10.38 5.84 4.27
C SER A 112 9.09 5.06 4.01
N ALA A 113 8.97 4.37 2.87
CA ALA A 113 7.83 3.49 2.57
C ALA A 113 7.73 2.30 3.55
N LEU A 114 8.87 1.67 3.87
CA LEU A 114 8.92 0.58 4.85
C LEU A 114 8.57 1.07 6.27
N ARG A 115 9.09 2.24 6.67
CA ARG A 115 8.76 2.89 7.95
C ARG A 115 7.26 3.15 8.05
N ALA A 116 6.67 3.78 7.04
CA ALA A 116 5.25 4.05 6.97
C ALA A 116 4.40 2.76 7.04
N ALA A 117 4.81 1.70 6.34
CA ALA A 117 4.14 0.41 6.41
C ALA A 117 4.18 -0.19 7.82
N SER A 118 5.33 -0.13 8.50
CA SER A 118 5.50 -0.59 9.89
C SER A 118 4.60 0.18 10.86
N GLN A 119 4.55 1.51 10.73
CA GLN A 119 3.69 2.38 11.54
C GLN A 119 2.20 2.04 11.34
N CYS A 120 1.79 1.82 10.09
CA CYS A 120 0.43 1.41 9.75
C CYS A 120 0.05 -0.01 10.21
N LEU A 121 1.00 -0.83 10.66
CA LEU A 121 0.72 -2.12 11.30
C LEU A 121 0.76 -2.03 12.83
N GLY A 122 1.04 -0.86 13.40
CA GLY A 122 1.25 -0.69 14.84
C GLY A 122 2.52 -1.37 15.35
N LEU A 123 3.49 -1.61 14.46
CA LEU A 123 4.77 -2.23 14.78
C LEU A 123 5.87 -1.20 15.07
N GLU A 124 5.47 0.03 15.39
CA GLU A 124 6.40 1.07 15.77
C GLU A 124 7.00 0.77 17.15
N TYR A 125 8.31 0.93 17.26
CA TYR A 125 8.99 0.82 18.54
C TYR A 125 8.67 2.08 19.36
N ASP A 126 7.81 1.92 20.35
CA ASP A 126 7.50 2.97 21.32
C ASP A 126 8.48 2.86 22.50
N GLU A 127 9.38 3.83 22.61
CA GLU A 127 10.40 3.90 23.65
C GLU A 127 9.76 4.08 25.04
N GLU A 128 8.54 4.63 25.13
CA GLU A 128 7.76 4.79 26.37
C GLU A 128 6.96 3.53 26.76
N ALA A 129 6.60 2.67 25.79
CA ALA A 129 5.84 1.43 26.01
C ALA A 129 6.61 0.33 26.77
N ILE A 130 7.89 0.54 27.06
CA ILE A 130 8.72 -0.35 27.90
C ILE A 130 8.34 -0.21 29.39
N THR A 131 7.60 0.83 29.76
CA THR A 131 7.10 0.97 31.12
C THR A 131 5.71 0.38 31.30
N LEU A 132 5.67 -0.69 32.11
CA LEU A 132 4.52 -1.28 32.82
C LEU A 132 3.52 -2.09 31.99
N ASN A 133 3.61 -3.43 32.12
CA ASN A 133 2.52 -4.39 32.38
C ASN A 133 1.16 -4.14 31.69
N SER A 134 1.17 -3.54 30.52
CA SER A 134 0.02 -3.51 29.64
C SER A 134 0.13 -4.81 28.88
N ASP A 135 -0.90 -5.65 28.96
CA ASP A 135 -1.19 -6.61 27.89
C ASP A 135 -0.87 -5.90 26.57
N PRO A 136 -0.17 -6.52 25.60
CA PRO A 136 0.07 -5.89 24.32
C PRO A 136 -1.31 -5.62 23.75
N ALA A 137 -1.80 -4.41 24.00
CA ALA A 137 -3.07 -3.97 23.49
C ALA A 137 -2.85 -4.19 22.02
N ILE A 138 -3.68 -5.04 21.44
CA ILE A 138 -3.91 -5.07 20.01
C ILE A 138 -4.45 -3.67 19.74
N THR A 139 -3.54 -2.72 19.63
CA THR A 139 -3.87 -1.33 19.50
C THR A 139 -4.57 -1.23 18.16
N ASN A 140 -5.54 -0.32 18.06
CA ASN A 140 -6.43 -0.13 16.90
C ASN A 140 -5.67 0.36 15.63
N HIS A 141 -4.48 -0.15 15.37
CA HIS A 141 -3.49 0.28 14.40
C HIS A 141 -3.08 -0.80 13.39
N SER A 142 -3.73 -1.96 13.36
CA SER A 142 -3.49 -2.92 12.27
C SER A 142 -4.29 -2.53 11.03
N ALA A 143 -3.66 -1.84 10.07
CA ALA A 143 -4.28 -1.61 8.78
C ALA A 143 -4.68 -2.95 8.13
N LEU A 144 -5.91 -3.00 7.60
CA LEU A 144 -6.42 -4.21 6.96
C LEU A 144 -5.70 -4.48 5.62
N LEU A 145 -5.34 -3.41 4.92
CA LEU A 145 -4.62 -3.43 3.65
C LEU A 145 -3.90 -2.11 3.42
N PHE A 146 -2.98 -2.14 2.46
CA PHE A 146 -2.29 -0.96 1.93
C PHE A 146 -2.87 -0.56 0.57
N ILE A 147 -3.13 0.74 0.40
CA ILE A 147 -3.40 1.38 -0.90
C ILE A 147 -2.13 2.15 -1.31
N GLY A 148 -1.64 1.89 -2.51
CA GLY A 148 -0.27 2.27 -2.91
C GLY A 148 0.73 1.17 -2.56
N PRO A 149 2.04 1.43 -2.62
CA PRO A 149 2.72 2.65 -3.07
C PRO A 149 2.54 3.00 -4.56
N ASP A 150 3.04 4.16 -4.98
CA ASP A 150 3.04 4.61 -6.38
C ASP A 150 4.17 4.01 -7.22
N THR A 151 5.40 3.97 -6.72
CA THR A 151 6.55 3.45 -7.47
C THR A 151 6.75 1.96 -7.29
N SER A 152 7.23 1.30 -8.34
CA SER A 152 7.48 -0.16 -8.33
C SER A 152 8.47 -0.56 -7.26
N GLU A 153 9.54 0.22 -7.04
CA GLU A 153 10.55 -0.07 -6.01
C GLU A 153 9.97 -0.04 -4.58
N SER A 154 9.18 0.99 -4.27
CA SER A 154 8.48 1.08 -2.98
C SER A 154 7.44 -0.02 -2.84
N ALA A 155 6.70 -0.34 -3.91
CA ALA A 155 5.72 -1.41 -3.91
C ALA A 155 6.35 -2.79 -3.69
N GLU A 156 7.49 -3.08 -4.32
CA GLU A 156 8.24 -4.32 -4.06
C GLU A 156 8.69 -4.41 -2.60
N THR A 157 9.20 -3.31 -2.04
CA THR A 157 9.63 -3.23 -0.63
C THR A 157 8.47 -3.47 0.33
N VAL A 158 7.35 -2.77 0.13
CA VAL A 158 6.18 -2.88 0.99
C VAL A 158 5.49 -4.23 0.82
N ALA A 159 5.41 -4.78 -0.40
CA ALA A 159 4.81 -6.09 -0.65
C ALA A 159 5.59 -7.23 0.01
N ASP A 160 6.93 -7.19 -0.08
CA ASP A 160 7.79 -8.19 0.56
C ASP A 160 7.69 -8.14 2.09
N TYR A 161 7.52 -6.95 2.66
CA TYR A 161 7.28 -6.76 4.09
C TYR A 161 5.88 -7.20 4.52
N ALA A 162 4.83 -6.67 3.88
CA ALA A 162 3.43 -6.84 4.25
C ALA A 162 2.95 -8.29 4.15
N GLN A 163 3.49 -9.07 3.21
CA GLN A 163 3.10 -10.47 3.03
C GLN A 163 3.46 -11.37 4.22
N ASN A 164 4.45 -10.99 5.05
CA ASN A 164 4.79 -11.70 6.29
C ASN A 164 3.67 -11.59 7.34
N PHE A 165 2.84 -10.55 7.23
CA PHE A 165 1.68 -10.31 8.09
C PHE A 165 0.37 -10.70 7.40
N GLY A 166 0.43 -11.26 6.18
CA GLY A 166 -0.76 -11.58 5.39
C GLY A 166 -1.55 -10.36 4.91
N VAL A 167 -0.97 -9.16 4.96
CA VAL A 167 -1.67 -7.91 4.64
C VAL A 167 -1.62 -7.66 3.12
N PRO A 168 -2.78 -7.45 2.46
CA PRO A 168 -2.82 -7.12 1.04
C PRO A 168 -2.23 -5.74 0.74
N VAL A 169 -1.55 -5.64 -0.39
CA VAL A 169 -1.05 -4.37 -0.94
C VAL A 169 -1.70 -4.16 -2.31
N ILE A 170 -2.37 -3.04 -2.52
CA ILE A 170 -3.03 -2.68 -3.77
C ILE A 170 -2.40 -1.40 -4.31
N SER A 171 -1.45 -1.53 -5.25
CA SER A 171 -0.86 -0.37 -5.89
C SER A 171 -1.75 0.19 -7.00
N TYR A 172 -1.85 1.52 -7.06
CA TYR A 172 -2.56 2.24 -8.11
C TYR A 172 -1.64 2.65 -9.29
N SER A 173 -0.34 2.36 -9.23
CA SER A 173 0.64 2.92 -10.18
C SER A 173 1.88 2.04 -10.45
N ALA A 174 2.17 1.03 -9.62
CA ALA A 174 3.34 0.18 -9.82
C ALA A 174 3.14 -0.84 -10.97
N THR A 175 3.85 -0.63 -12.07
CA THR A 175 3.69 -1.38 -13.33
C THR A 175 4.77 -2.44 -13.59
N SER A 176 5.84 -2.51 -12.77
CA SER A 176 6.93 -3.49 -12.92
C SER A 176 6.40 -4.91 -13.12
N ALA A 177 7.00 -5.65 -14.06
CA ALA A 177 6.66 -7.05 -14.29
C ALA A 177 7.02 -7.95 -13.11
N LEU A 178 8.04 -7.58 -12.32
CA LEU A 178 8.51 -8.34 -11.15
C LEU A 178 7.40 -8.56 -10.12
N LEU A 179 6.55 -7.54 -9.92
CA LEU A 179 5.41 -7.58 -9.01
C LEU A 179 4.30 -8.56 -9.41
N SER A 180 4.40 -9.18 -10.60
CA SER A 180 3.47 -10.24 -11.05
C SER A 180 3.86 -11.63 -10.57
N ASP A 181 5.07 -11.82 -10.03
CA ASP A 181 5.51 -13.11 -9.49
C ASP A 181 4.75 -13.45 -8.20
N ARG A 182 3.78 -14.37 -8.32
CA ARG A 182 2.95 -14.83 -7.19
C ARG A 182 3.69 -15.73 -6.21
N THR A 183 4.85 -16.27 -6.57
CA THR A 183 5.69 -17.03 -5.64
C THR A 183 6.39 -16.10 -4.67
N LYS A 184 6.81 -14.92 -5.17
CA LYS A 184 7.51 -13.89 -4.40
C LYS A 184 6.57 -12.89 -3.70
N TYR A 185 5.56 -12.36 -4.39
CA TYR A 185 4.64 -11.32 -3.91
C TYR A 185 3.21 -11.86 -3.78
N ARG A 186 2.95 -12.62 -2.71
CA ARG A 186 1.69 -13.39 -2.57
C ARG A 186 0.46 -12.51 -2.34
N THR A 187 0.62 -11.40 -1.61
CA THR A 187 -0.48 -10.51 -1.22
C THR A 187 -0.52 -9.20 -2.02
N PHE A 188 0.26 -9.09 -3.09
CA PHE A 188 0.31 -7.89 -3.93
C PHE A 188 -0.76 -7.91 -5.04
N PHE A 189 -1.40 -6.77 -5.25
CA PHE A 189 -2.37 -6.53 -6.31
C PHE A 189 -2.15 -5.12 -6.87
N ARG A 190 -2.72 -4.86 -8.05
CA ARG A 190 -2.67 -3.52 -8.66
C ARG A 190 -3.86 -3.25 -9.55
N THR A 191 -4.20 -1.98 -9.69
CA THR A 191 -5.27 -1.50 -10.59
C THR A 191 -4.76 -0.98 -11.93
N VAL A 192 -3.48 -1.23 -12.24
CA VAL A 192 -2.80 -0.87 -13.50
C VAL A 192 -2.22 -2.12 -14.16
N PRO A 193 -2.11 -2.17 -15.50
CA PRO A 193 -1.50 -3.30 -16.20
C PRO A 193 0.01 -3.39 -15.95
N SER A 194 0.59 -4.54 -16.27
CA SER A 194 2.04 -4.73 -16.25
C SER A 194 2.72 -4.06 -17.44
N ASP A 195 3.94 -3.57 -17.22
CA ASP A 195 4.84 -3.06 -18.28
C ASP A 195 5.19 -4.11 -19.33
N ILE A 196 4.97 -5.41 -19.07
CA ILE A 196 5.17 -6.46 -20.08
C ILE A 196 4.31 -6.22 -21.33
N HIS A 197 3.11 -5.66 -21.16
CA HIS A 197 2.22 -5.33 -22.27
C HIS A 197 2.68 -4.07 -22.99
N GLN A 198 3.17 -3.07 -22.25
CA GLN A 198 3.69 -1.84 -22.84
C GLN A 198 4.99 -2.10 -23.61
N ALA A 199 5.90 -2.91 -23.06
CA ALA A 199 7.13 -3.31 -23.73
C ALA A 199 6.86 -4.11 -25.01
N ALA A 200 5.89 -5.03 -24.98
CA ALA A 200 5.45 -5.75 -26.18
C ALA A 200 4.91 -4.81 -27.25
N ALA A 201 4.05 -3.85 -26.87
CA ALA A 201 3.51 -2.86 -27.81
C ALA A 201 4.61 -1.98 -28.45
N VAL A 202 5.62 -1.57 -27.68
CA VAL A 202 6.77 -0.82 -28.21
C VAL A 202 7.60 -1.67 -29.18
N ALA A 203 7.81 -2.96 -28.86
CA ALA A 203 8.51 -3.88 -29.76
C ALA A 203 7.75 -4.11 -31.06
N GLU A 204 6.43 -4.27 -31.00
CA GLU A 204 5.56 -4.38 -32.17
C GLU A 204 5.62 -3.13 -33.06
N LEU A 205 5.62 -1.94 -32.46
CA LEU A 205 5.76 -0.67 -33.18
C LEU A 205 7.12 -0.57 -33.91
N ILE A 206 8.21 -0.90 -33.24
CA ILE A 206 9.56 -0.91 -33.85
C ILE A 206 9.58 -1.86 -35.06
N ALA A 207 8.97 -3.04 -34.90
CA ALA A 207 8.89 -4.04 -35.96
C ALA A 207 8.01 -3.57 -37.14
N SER A 208 6.87 -2.92 -36.88
CA SER A 208 5.97 -2.45 -37.94
C SER A 208 6.58 -1.32 -38.79
N GLU A 209 7.43 -0.49 -38.17
CA GLU A 209 8.14 0.60 -38.85
C GLU A 209 9.46 0.14 -39.51
N GLY A 210 9.84 -1.12 -39.35
CA GLY A 210 11.08 -1.69 -39.93
C GLY A 210 12.37 -1.13 -39.33
N TRP A 211 12.31 -0.53 -38.13
CA TRP A 211 13.49 -0.02 -37.45
C TRP A 211 14.36 -1.17 -36.92
N ASN A 212 15.63 -1.17 -37.29
CA ASN A 212 16.60 -2.22 -36.92
C ASN A 212 17.77 -1.70 -36.06
N TRP A 213 17.79 -0.40 -35.75
CA TRP A 213 18.77 0.22 -34.88
C TRP A 213 18.07 1.17 -33.91
N VAL A 214 18.00 0.76 -32.63
CA VAL A 214 17.33 1.49 -31.56
C VAL A 214 18.23 1.53 -30.32
N GLY A 215 18.16 2.63 -29.57
CA GLY A 215 18.78 2.74 -28.25
C GLY A 215 17.75 2.53 -27.16
N LEU A 216 18.10 1.75 -26.14
CA LEU A 216 17.27 1.55 -24.95
C LEU A 216 17.89 2.33 -23.78
N ILE A 217 17.06 3.09 -23.07
CA ILE A 217 17.40 3.78 -21.84
C ILE A 217 16.37 3.33 -20.81
N ALA A 218 16.83 2.95 -19.63
CA ALA A 218 16.02 2.49 -18.51
C ALA A 218 16.48 3.19 -17.23
#